data_AF-A0A1X2J0A8-F1
#
_entry.id   AF-A0A1X2J0A8-F1
#
_cell.length_a   1.000
_cell.length_b   1.000
_cell.length_c   1.000
_cell.angle_alpha   90.00
_cell.angle_beta   90.00
_cell.angle_gamma   90.00
#
_symmetry.space_group_name_H-M   'P 1'
#
loop_
_entity.id
_entity.type
_entity.pdbx_description
1 polymer ?
#
loop_
_entity_poly.entity_id
_entity_poly.type
_entity_poly.pdbx_seq_one_letter_code
_entity_poly.pdbx_strand_id
1 'polypeptide(L)'
;MLGRLGFGKPTTLDALLDSRRVVLEDILDMEDCLDQVRMRHKKLIEYIRQPLILSQLIRYLVLGEKYAWLVSEIMASTIPAIMDVLVYQHKELLTVYWALLYQNYRLTQQQVVYFVKVNQALLTRRPGDMIQFISCLSDLLPQWIYHMGDPQGSQLADLLVSLVQCELNAEDTGIIKWLHQHGLIQLLVEQLDASVDPMMHSIAQQILCDIVRLSQTSHQEMATIGTNDLIADLSSKETMTRLLDIMLDTSGLNAIDSFICGAKLLINLIRYNDERHLEDTPLSDTSDISTNSKILANILICCTSRLEDFLYLLENPRSKQPARLGMERLVLLELIAEWIHCANLTGVYQEGDAFKSAYCQYDAVGRVLDLFFAFPSCNLAHSVICDMIGQTFENKCLQRETNQQMILEVFTKAQLIHRILDVNKQMETENDRSKVQLGYMGHLTLMTKSIVQILHTQPDLLKILRNGEDTSGCIPWDEWDTYAAMMMDQCAELALPLGGKCLPSSSPVIPKSTFPAPPPPIHIPSSAPPSPRSTSLPSPSLSPLSSPLLPIELVVDAR
;
A
#
# COMPACT_ATOMS: atom_id res chain seq x y z
N MET A 1 32.21 -60.33 30.10
CA MET A 1 31.23 -60.27 31.21
C MET A 1 31.14 -58.83 31.70
N LEU A 2 29.91 -58.38 31.97
CA LEU A 2 29.49 -57.06 32.52
C LEU A 2 29.75 -55.84 31.61
N GLY A 3 28.79 -55.17 30.97
CA GLY A 3 27.33 -55.31 30.93
C GLY A 3 26.80 -54.28 29.93
N ARG A 4 26.59 -54.68 28.67
CA ARG A 4 25.64 -54.00 27.77
C ARG A 4 24.25 -54.48 28.17
N LEU A 5 23.71 -53.88 29.23
CA LEU A 5 22.28 -53.95 29.52
C LEU A 5 21.59 -53.10 28.46
N GLY A 6 20.97 -53.75 27.49
CA GLY A 6 19.95 -53.15 26.65
C GLY A 6 18.78 -52.78 27.53
N PHE A 7 18.74 -51.54 28.01
CA PHE A 7 17.50 -50.94 28.43
C PHE A 7 16.71 -50.68 27.14
N GLY A 8 15.57 -51.35 26.99
CA GLY A 8 14.65 -51.06 25.89
C GLY A 8 14.37 -49.56 25.86
N LYS A 9 14.25 -48.99 24.64
CA LYS A 9 13.79 -47.61 24.51
C LYS A 9 12.54 -47.46 25.38
N PRO A 10 12.50 -46.51 26.33
CA PRO A 10 11.32 -46.30 27.16
C PRO A 10 10.11 -46.13 26.25
N THR A 11 9.07 -46.94 26.47
CA THR A 11 7.90 -46.99 25.58
C THR A 11 6.90 -45.87 25.85
N THR A 12 7.09 -45.09 26.92
CA THR A 12 6.24 -43.96 27.30
C THR A 12 7.07 -42.72 27.59
N LEU A 13 6.51 -41.54 27.28
CA LEU A 13 7.14 -40.23 27.52
C LEU A 13 7.60 -40.07 28.98
N ASP A 14 6.78 -40.48 29.95
CA ASP A 14 7.12 -40.40 31.37
C ASP A 14 8.35 -41.24 31.73
N ALA A 15 8.46 -42.45 31.19
CA ALA A 15 9.61 -43.31 31.44
C ALA A 15 10.90 -42.75 30.82
N LEU A 16 10.80 -42.02 29.71
CA LEU A 16 11.92 -41.33 29.09
C LEU A 16 12.35 -40.13 29.94
N LEU A 17 11.41 -39.29 30.39
CA LEU A 17 11.68 -38.12 31.23
C LEU A 17 12.23 -38.48 32.62
N ASP A 18 11.85 -39.64 33.17
CA ASP A 18 12.37 -40.14 34.44
C ASP A 18 13.79 -40.76 34.30
N SER A 19 14.29 -40.91 33.06
CA SER A 19 15.63 -41.44 32.79
C SER A 19 16.73 -40.43 33.13
N ARG A 20 17.77 -40.87 33.85
CA ARG A 20 18.95 -40.06 34.18
C ARG A 20 19.83 -39.68 32.98
N ARG A 21 19.56 -40.24 31.80
CA ARG A 21 20.32 -40.02 30.56
C ARG A 21 19.42 -39.54 29.41
N VAL A 22 18.31 -38.89 29.74
CA VAL A 22 17.43 -38.34 28.71
C VAL A 22 18.20 -37.34 27.84
N VAL A 23 18.06 -37.50 26.53
CA VAL A 23 18.66 -36.65 25.49
C VAL A 23 17.51 -35.93 24.79
N LEU A 24 17.68 -34.65 24.46
CA LEU A 24 16.60 -33.84 23.87
C LEU A 24 16.07 -34.47 22.58
N GLU A 25 16.95 -35.02 21.76
CA GLU A 25 16.63 -35.66 20.50
C GLU A 25 15.75 -36.90 20.68
N ASP A 26 15.91 -37.65 21.78
CA ASP A 26 15.05 -38.80 22.09
C ASP A 26 13.59 -38.38 22.31
N ILE A 27 13.38 -37.17 22.85
CA ILE A 27 12.04 -36.59 23.05
C ILE A 27 11.51 -36.02 21.73
N LEU A 28 12.32 -35.28 20.99
CA LEU A 28 11.92 -34.67 19.72
C LEU A 28 11.63 -35.70 18.63
N ASP A 29 12.23 -36.89 18.70
CA ASP A 29 11.94 -38.02 17.81
C ASP A 29 10.62 -38.74 18.15
N MET A 30 9.92 -38.40 19.24
CA MET A 30 8.61 -38.98 19.57
C MET A 30 7.51 -38.38 18.68
N GLU A 31 6.71 -39.23 18.03
CA GLU A 31 5.63 -38.80 17.12
C GLU A 31 4.58 -37.90 17.80
N ASP A 32 4.30 -38.14 19.08
CA ASP A 32 3.32 -37.38 19.87
C ASP A 32 3.94 -36.18 20.62
N CYS A 33 5.24 -35.89 20.46
CA CYS A 33 5.93 -34.83 21.22
C CYS A 33 5.19 -33.50 21.17
N LEU A 34 4.79 -33.05 19.98
CA LEU A 34 4.11 -31.77 19.79
C LEU A 34 2.72 -31.76 20.44
N ASP A 35 1.97 -32.87 20.33
CA ASP A 35 0.65 -32.99 20.92
C ASP A 35 0.74 -33.00 22.46
N GLN A 36 1.74 -33.68 23.02
CA GLN A 36 2.00 -33.68 24.47
C GLN A 36 2.38 -32.28 24.97
N VAL A 37 3.15 -31.52 24.19
CA VAL A 37 3.44 -30.10 24.47
C VAL A 37 2.15 -29.28 24.47
N ARG A 38 1.32 -29.40 23.42
CA ARG A 38 0.03 -28.67 23.30
C ARG A 38 -0.98 -29.05 24.38
N MET A 39 -0.98 -30.31 24.81
CA MET A 39 -1.75 -30.83 25.95
C MET A 39 -1.15 -30.42 27.30
N ARG A 40 -0.06 -29.65 27.32
CA ARG A 40 0.62 -29.13 28.52
C ARG A 40 1.04 -30.24 29.48
N HIS A 41 1.62 -31.31 28.95
CA HIS A 41 2.12 -32.43 29.74
C HIS A 41 3.15 -31.96 30.78
N LYS A 42 2.81 -32.06 32.07
CA LYS A 42 3.52 -31.37 33.16
C LYS A 42 5.03 -31.66 33.17
N LYS A 43 5.44 -32.93 33.15
CA LYS A 43 6.87 -33.29 33.18
C LYS A 43 7.62 -32.82 31.94
N LEU A 44 6.94 -32.82 30.77
CA LEU A 44 7.56 -32.42 29.51
C LEU A 44 7.77 -30.90 29.50
N ILE A 45 6.80 -30.12 29.99
CA ILE A 45 6.96 -28.67 30.12
C ILE A 45 8.07 -28.32 31.13
N GLU A 46 8.13 -29.02 32.26
CA GLU A 46 9.21 -28.84 33.25
C GLU A 46 10.60 -29.23 32.71
N TYR A 47 10.66 -30.18 31.78
CA TYR A 47 11.90 -30.51 31.07
C TYR A 47 12.27 -29.44 30.03
N ILE A 48 11.33 -29.09 29.14
CA ILE A 48 11.57 -28.13 28.04
C ILE A 48 11.92 -26.74 28.57
N ARG A 49 11.28 -26.28 29.65
CA ARG A 49 11.51 -24.95 30.21
C ARG A 49 12.91 -24.75 30.82
N GLN A 50 13.72 -25.80 30.92
CA GLN A 50 15.08 -25.68 31.46
C GLN A 50 15.94 -24.83 30.51
N PRO A 51 16.74 -23.87 31.02
CA PRO A 51 17.50 -22.95 30.17
C PRO A 51 18.43 -23.64 29.17
N LEU A 52 19.07 -24.74 29.58
CA LEU A 52 19.94 -25.55 28.71
C LEU A 52 19.17 -26.19 27.55
N ILE A 53 17.94 -26.67 27.82
CA ILE A 53 17.09 -27.28 26.80
C ILE A 53 16.56 -26.22 25.84
N LEU A 54 16.08 -25.07 26.35
CA LEU A 54 15.66 -23.96 25.50
C LEU A 54 16.81 -23.43 24.64
N SER A 55 18.04 -23.38 25.17
CA SER A 55 19.22 -23.00 24.40
C SER A 55 19.49 -23.96 23.23
N GLN A 56 19.38 -25.28 23.45
CA GLN A 56 19.50 -26.27 22.38
C GLN A 56 18.37 -26.15 21.34
N LEU A 57 17.14 -25.91 21.79
CA LEU A 57 16.01 -25.68 20.90
C LEU A 57 16.22 -24.44 20.03
N ILE A 58 16.68 -23.32 20.60
CA ILE A 58 17.00 -22.11 19.83
C ILE A 58 18.14 -22.35 18.85
N ARG A 59 19.15 -23.14 19.23
CA ARG A 59 20.22 -23.52 18.31
C ARG A 59 19.67 -24.26 17.08
N TYR A 60 18.69 -25.16 17.25
CA TYR A 60 18.03 -25.82 16.13
C TYR A 60 17.33 -24.83 15.19
N LEU A 61 16.67 -23.79 15.74
CA LEU A 61 16.04 -22.74 14.95
C LEU A 61 17.08 -21.88 14.21
N VAL A 62 18.14 -21.46 14.90
CA VAL A 62 19.21 -20.63 14.34
C VAL A 62 19.94 -21.35 13.21
N LEU A 63 20.22 -22.65 13.36
CA LEU A 63 20.94 -23.41 12.34
C LEU A 63 20.04 -23.95 11.21
N GLY A 64 18.72 -23.94 11.38
CA GLY A 64 17.79 -24.54 10.40
C GLY A 64 17.97 -26.06 10.25
N GLU A 65 18.31 -26.75 11.35
CA GLU A 65 18.66 -28.18 11.36
C GLU A 65 17.42 -29.10 11.45
N LYS A 66 17.65 -30.43 11.50
CA LYS A 66 16.66 -31.53 11.48
C LYS A 66 15.37 -31.26 12.29
N TYR A 67 15.48 -30.64 13.46
CA TYR A 67 14.33 -30.40 14.35
C TYR A 67 13.71 -29.00 14.25
N ALA A 68 14.27 -28.08 13.45
CA ALA A 68 13.87 -26.67 13.41
C ALA A 68 12.36 -26.47 13.22
N TRP A 69 11.73 -27.26 12.33
CA TRP A 69 10.28 -27.24 12.16
C TRP A 69 9.53 -27.54 13.46
N LEU A 70 9.82 -28.68 14.10
CA LEU A 70 9.14 -29.12 15.33
C LEU A 70 9.40 -28.13 16.46
N VAL A 71 10.63 -27.63 16.58
CA VAL A 71 10.95 -26.61 17.58
C VAL A 71 10.15 -25.33 17.33
N SER A 72 9.99 -24.91 16.08
CA SER A 72 9.18 -23.72 15.75
C SER A 72 7.71 -23.91 16.18
N GLU A 73 7.16 -25.12 16.05
CA GLU A 73 5.82 -25.47 16.52
C GLU A 73 5.71 -25.45 18.05
N ILE A 74 6.72 -25.99 18.74
CA ILE A 74 6.78 -26.01 20.21
C ILE A 74 6.86 -24.58 20.75
N MET A 75 7.76 -23.75 20.21
CA MET A 75 7.92 -22.36 20.64
C MET A 75 6.68 -21.52 20.31
N ALA A 76 6.06 -21.74 19.15
CA ALA A 76 4.82 -21.07 18.75
C ALA A 76 3.55 -21.64 19.42
N SER A 77 3.65 -22.68 20.26
CA SER A 77 2.51 -23.21 21.02
C SER A 77 2.10 -22.31 22.19
N THR A 78 2.83 -21.22 22.45
CA THR A 78 2.45 -20.15 23.40
C THR A 78 2.20 -20.64 24.82
N ILE A 79 3.01 -21.59 25.28
CA ILE A 79 2.89 -22.16 26.63
C ILE A 79 3.46 -21.15 27.64
N PRO A 80 2.68 -20.66 28.63
CA PRO A 80 3.13 -19.62 29.55
C PRO A 80 4.45 -19.94 30.24
N ALA A 81 4.62 -21.16 30.76
CA ALA A 81 5.84 -21.58 31.45
C ALA A 81 7.10 -21.54 30.57
N ILE A 82 6.98 -21.74 29.25
CA ILE A 82 8.11 -21.64 28.32
C ILE A 82 8.36 -20.16 27.99
N MET A 83 7.30 -19.41 27.71
CA MET A 83 7.40 -17.96 27.43
C MET A 83 8.01 -17.19 28.60
N ASP A 84 7.65 -17.54 29.84
CA ASP A 84 8.19 -16.86 31.04
C ASP A 84 9.71 -17.02 31.13
N VAL A 85 10.24 -18.19 30.74
CA VAL A 85 11.68 -18.42 30.74
C VAL A 85 12.35 -17.61 29.63
N LEU A 86 11.79 -17.60 28.42
CA LEU A 86 12.34 -16.89 27.26
C LEU A 86 12.33 -15.36 27.43
N VAL A 87 11.20 -14.80 27.90
CA VAL A 87 11.00 -13.35 27.89
C VAL A 87 11.33 -12.69 29.23
N TYR A 88 11.28 -13.39 30.38
CA TYR A 88 11.64 -12.81 31.68
C TYR A 88 12.95 -13.31 32.25
N GLN A 89 13.17 -14.63 32.26
CA GLN A 89 14.27 -15.23 33.03
C GLN A 89 15.60 -15.25 32.27
N HIS A 90 15.54 -15.52 30.97
CA HIS A 90 16.71 -15.76 30.12
C HIS A 90 16.59 -15.04 28.77
N LYS A 91 16.50 -13.70 28.81
CA LYS A 91 16.38 -12.84 27.60
C LYS A 91 17.58 -12.98 26.64
N GLU A 92 18.72 -13.45 27.12
CA GLU A 92 19.90 -13.78 26.31
C GLU A 92 19.60 -14.84 25.24
N LEU A 93 18.66 -15.75 25.52
CA LEU A 93 18.22 -16.76 24.57
C LEU A 93 17.51 -16.14 23.36
N LEU A 94 16.62 -15.18 23.61
CA LEU A 94 16.00 -14.40 22.54
C LEU A 94 17.03 -13.52 21.83
N THR A 95 18.01 -12.98 22.56
CA THR A 95 19.10 -12.19 21.96
C THR A 95 19.88 -13.01 20.94
N VAL A 96 20.24 -14.27 21.28
CA VAL A 96 20.90 -15.20 20.34
C VAL A 96 20.01 -15.50 19.14
N TYR A 97 18.69 -15.60 19.32
CA TYR A 97 17.80 -15.86 18.20
C TYR A 97 17.65 -14.65 17.26
N TRP A 98 17.48 -13.45 17.83
CA TRP A 98 17.42 -12.19 17.09
C TRP A 98 18.77 -11.79 16.47
N ALA A 99 19.88 -12.34 16.95
CA ALA A 99 21.19 -12.20 16.32
C ALA A 99 21.24 -12.75 14.88
N LEU A 100 20.25 -13.55 14.46
CA LEU A 100 20.06 -13.93 13.05
C LEU A 100 19.96 -12.71 12.13
N LEU A 101 19.28 -11.64 12.55
CA LEU A 101 19.12 -10.45 11.73
C LEU A 101 20.42 -9.62 11.65
N TYR A 102 21.40 -9.86 12.51
CA TYR A 102 22.70 -9.17 12.48
C TYR A 102 23.73 -9.93 11.65
N GLN A 103 23.33 -11.00 10.98
CA GLN A 103 24.24 -11.81 10.19
C GLN A 103 24.41 -11.22 8.79
N ASN A 104 25.66 -11.09 8.34
CA ASN A 104 25.94 -10.57 6.99
C ASN A 104 25.62 -11.58 5.86
N TYR A 105 25.16 -12.79 6.19
CA TYR A 105 24.78 -13.82 5.21
C TYR A 105 23.27 -13.80 4.96
N ARG A 106 22.86 -14.22 3.76
CA ARG A 106 21.43 -14.35 3.42
C ARG A 106 20.77 -15.45 4.23
N LEU A 107 19.71 -15.11 4.94
CA LEU A 107 18.95 -16.09 5.72
C LEU A 107 18.27 -17.10 4.80
N THR A 108 18.23 -18.35 5.22
CA THR A 108 17.50 -19.40 4.52
C THR A 108 15.99 -19.20 4.68
N GLN A 109 15.20 -19.72 3.74
CA GLN A 109 13.73 -19.68 3.81
C GLN A 109 13.20 -20.26 5.13
N GLN A 110 13.79 -21.36 5.60
CA GLN A 110 13.39 -22.02 6.84
C GLN A 110 13.67 -21.14 8.06
N GLN A 111 14.86 -20.53 8.13
CA GLN A 111 15.21 -19.59 9.20
C GLN A 111 14.21 -18.43 9.25
N VAL A 112 13.88 -17.79 8.12
CA VAL A 112 12.92 -16.68 8.08
C VAL A 112 11.53 -17.12 8.53
N VAL A 113 11.00 -18.22 7.98
CA VAL A 113 9.66 -18.73 8.32
C VAL A 113 9.55 -19.04 9.81
N TYR A 114 10.54 -19.74 10.38
CA TYR A 114 10.50 -20.08 11.81
C TYR A 114 10.75 -18.86 12.70
N PHE A 115 11.60 -17.92 12.27
CA PHE A 115 11.83 -16.66 12.96
C PHE A 115 10.56 -15.83 13.06
N VAL A 116 9.87 -15.61 11.94
CA VAL A 116 8.61 -14.87 11.89
C VAL A 116 7.55 -15.56 12.72
N LYS A 117 7.34 -16.87 12.53
CA LYS A 117 6.32 -17.62 13.25
C LYS A 117 6.47 -17.56 14.78
N VAL A 118 7.68 -17.80 15.28
CA VAL A 118 7.92 -17.80 16.74
C VAL A 118 7.74 -16.39 17.30
N ASN A 119 8.30 -15.37 16.65
CA ASN A 119 8.21 -14.00 17.14
C ASN A 119 6.80 -13.42 17.01
N GLN A 120 6.02 -13.74 15.96
CA GLN A 120 4.61 -13.37 15.86
C GLN A 120 3.78 -13.99 16.99
N ALA A 121 4.03 -15.27 17.32
CA ALA A 121 3.35 -15.93 18.43
C ALA A 121 3.66 -15.26 19.78
N LEU A 122 4.92 -14.86 19.99
CA LEU A 122 5.34 -14.13 21.19
C LEU A 122 4.74 -12.72 21.24
N LEU A 123 4.78 -11.96 20.13
CA LEU A 123 4.15 -10.63 20.05
C LEU A 123 2.65 -10.68 20.32
N THR A 124 1.96 -11.70 19.79
CA THR A 124 0.52 -11.87 20.00
C THR A 124 0.15 -12.16 21.45
N ARG A 125 1.01 -12.89 22.19
CA ARG A 125 0.67 -13.39 23.54
C ARG A 125 1.33 -12.63 24.68
N ARG A 126 2.46 -11.98 24.41
CA ARG A 126 3.31 -11.23 25.34
C ARG A 126 3.81 -9.92 24.67
N PRO A 127 2.93 -9.06 24.16
CA PRO A 127 3.33 -7.87 23.39
C PRO A 127 4.23 -6.94 24.22
N GLY A 128 3.83 -6.59 25.44
CA GLY A 128 4.60 -5.67 26.29
C GLY A 128 6.01 -6.18 26.62
N ASP A 129 6.16 -7.47 26.93
CA ASP A 129 7.46 -8.05 27.27
C ASP A 129 8.38 -8.16 26.06
N MET A 130 7.82 -8.53 24.90
CA MET A 130 8.56 -8.57 23.63
C MET A 130 8.98 -7.18 23.19
N ILE A 131 8.12 -6.17 23.33
CA ILE A 131 8.45 -4.78 23.01
C ILE A 131 9.56 -4.26 23.93
N GLN A 132 9.48 -4.56 25.23
CA GLN A 132 10.56 -4.22 26.18
C GLN A 132 11.88 -4.89 25.78
N PHE A 133 11.85 -6.16 25.36
CA PHE A 133 13.03 -6.87 24.87
C PHE A 133 13.59 -6.25 23.59
N ILE A 134 12.75 -6.04 22.57
CA ILE A 134 13.13 -5.45 21.28
C ILE A 134 13.73 -4.05 21.49
N SER A 135 13.17 -3.28 22.41
CA SER A 135 13.65 -1.93 22.71
C SER A 135 15.07 -1.87 23.28
N CYS A 136 15.59 -3.00 23.78
CA CYS A 136 16.96 -3.13 24.25
C CYS A 136 17.96 -3.51 23.13
N LEU A 137 17.49 -3.84 21.93
CA LEU A 137 18.34 -4.21 20.81
C LEU A 137 18.81 -2.96 20.05
N SER A 138 20.12 -2.75 19.98
CA SER A 138 20.73 -1.61 19.27
C SER A 138 20.83 -1.87 17.77
N ASP A 139 20.55 -0.84 16.95
CA ASP A 139 20.71 -0.90 15.49
C ASP A 139 19.90 -2.02 14.81
N LEU A 140 18.78 -2.41 15.41
CA LEU A 140 17.95 -3.50 14.89
C LEU A 140 17.28 -3.16 13.56
N LEU A 141 16.70 -1.96 13.42
CA LEU A 141 15.86 -1.62 12.25
C LEU A 141 16.64 -1.66 10.92
N PRO A 142 17.85 -1.07 10.80
CA PRO A 142 18.63 -1.17 9.56
C PRO A 142 18.92 -2.62 9.16
N GLN A 143 19.26 -3.47 10.12
CA GLN A 143 19.58 -4.89 9.89
C GLN A 143 18.34 -5.69 9.50
N TRP A 144 17.21 -5.41 10.16
CA TRP A 144 15.93 -6.02 9.81
C TRP A 144 15.49 -5.63 8.40
N ILE A 145 15.53 -4.34 8.06
CA ILE A 145 15.18 -3.82 6.73
C ILE A 145 16.11 -4.40 5.65
N TYR A 146 17.41 -4.53 5.93
CA TYR A 146 18.36 -5.20 5.02
C TYR A 146 17.91 -6.61 4.64
N HIS A 147 17.53 -7.43 5.63
CA HIS A 147 17.05 -8.79 5.38
C HIS A 147 15.67 -8.87 4.74
N MET A 148 14.84 -7.83 4.78
CA MET A 148 13.59 -7.79 4.00
C MET A 148 13.86 -7.79 2.49
N GLY A 149 15.01 -7.24 2.07
CA GLY A 149 15.47 -7.25 0.68
C GLY A 149 15.98 -8.61 0.19
N ASP A 150 16.15 -9.60 1.07
CA ASP A 150 16.45 -10.96 0.65
C ASP A 150 15.22 -11.60 -0.05
N PRO A 151 15.40 -12.50 -1.04
CA PRO A 151 14.28 -13.11 -1.76
C PRO A 151 13.24 -13.84 -0.88
N GLN A 152 13.66 -14.28 0.31
CA GLN A 152 12.82 -14.98 1.30
C GLN A 152 12.33 -14.06 2.42
N GLY A 153 12.77 -12.80 2.43
CA GLY A 153 12.65 -11.85 3.53
C GLY A 153 11.30 -11.13 3.63
N SER A 154 10.39 -11.29 2.67
CA SER A 154 9.11 -10.58 2.66
C SER A 154 8.27 -10.79 3.92
N GLN A 155 8.30 -11.98 4.52
CA GLN A 155 7.60 -12.26 5.79
C GLN A 155 8.15 -11.47 6.99
N LEU A 156 9.38 -10.96 6.91
CA LEU A 156 9.95 -10.07 7.92
C LEU A 156 9.23 -8.72 7.94
N ALA A 157 8.67 -8.29 6.80
CA ALA A 157 7.81 -7.09 6.72
C ALA A 157 6.52 -7.31 7.51
N ASP A 158 5.87 -8.48 7.38
CA ASP A 158 4.66 -8.82 8.13
C ASP A 158 4.91 -8.84 9.64
N LEU A 159 6.09 -9.34 10.08
CA LEU A 159 6.49 -9.29 11.48
C LEU A 159 6.66 -7.84 11.98
N LEU A 160 7.22 -6.95 11.17
CA LEU A 160 7.36 -5.53 11.52
C LEU A 160 5.99 -4.85 11.62
N VAL A 161 5.08 -5.12 10.69
CA VAL A 161 3.70 -4.61 10.77
C VAL A 161 2.98 -5.18 12.00
N SER A 162 3.21 -6.45 12.34
CA SER A 162 2.68 -7.07 13.57
C SER A 162 3.19 -6.38 14.84
N LEU A 163 4.45 -5.91 14.82
CA LEU A 163 5.04 -5.13 15.91
C LEU A 163 4.35 -3.78 16.06
N VAL A 164 4.07 -3.08 14.95
CA VAL A 164 3.29 -1.82 14.95
C VAL A 164 1.87 -2.06 15.49
N GLN A 165 1.23 -3.14 15.07
CA GLN A 165 -0.12 -3.52 15.52
C GLN A 165 -0.23 -3.80 17.02
N CYS A 166 0.88 -4.06 17.72
CA CYS A 166 0.83 -4.30 19.15
C CYS A 166 0.33 -3.10 19.95
N GLU A 167 0.49 -1.88 19.43
CA GLU A 167 -0.04 -0.65 20.05
C GLU A 167 -1.58 -0.64 20.09
N LEU A 168 -2.27 -1.45 19.26
CA LEU A 168 -3.73 -1.59 19.31
C LEU A 168 -4.22 -2.31 20.58
N ASN A 169 -3.37 -3.16 21.18
CA ASN A 169 -3.79 -4.11 22.21
C ASN A 169 -3.56 -3.61 23.65
N ALA A 170 -2.82 -2.52 23.85
CA ALA A 170 -2.59 -1.91 25.15
C ALA A 170 -2.21 -0.44 25.01
N GLU A 171 -2.86 0.43 25.78
CA GLU A 171 -2.37 1.79 26.01
C GLU A 171 -0.95 1.69 26.61
N ASP A 172 0.02 2.42 26.03
CA ASP A 172 1.40 2.58 26.50
C ASP A 172 2.37 1.40 26.28
N THR A 173 2.26 0.66 25.17
CA THR A 173 3.37 -0.27 24.82
C THR A 173 4.65 0.49 24.48
N GLY A 174 4.53 1.73 23.98
CA GLY A 174 5.65 2.61 23.67
C GLY A 174 6.41 2.20 22.41
N ILE A 175 5.90 1.23 21.64
CA ILE A 175 6.60 0.74 20.45
C ILE A 175 6.62 1.80 19.36
N ILE A 176 5.54 2.55 19.19
CA ILE A 176 5.48 3.63 18.19
C ILE A 176 6.56 4.68 18.45
N LYS A 177 6.73 5.08 19.71
CA LYS A 177 7.77 6.03 20.12
C LYS A 177 9.17 5.46 19.86
N TRP A 178 9.40 4.19 20.17
CA TRP A 178 10.69 3.54 19.91
C TRP A 178 11.00 3.47 18.41
N LEU A 179 10.03 3.09 17.58
CA LEU A 179 10.18 3.02 16.12
C LEU A 179 10.47 4.40 15.51
N HIS A 180 9.79 5.45 15.99
CA HIS A 180 10.06 6.83 15.58
C HIS A 180 11.47 7.27 15.99
N GLN A 181 11.89 7.02 17.23
CA GLN A 181 13.24 7.39 17.71
C GLN A 181 14.38 6.69 16.94
N HIS A 182 14.13 5.51 16.38
CA HIS A 182 15.09 4.77 15.56
C HIS A 182 14.93 5.04 14.06
N GLY A 183 14.12 6.03 13.69
CA GLY A 183 14.01 6.54 12.32
C GLY A 183 13.37 5.56 11.35
N LEU A 184 12.37 4.78 11.78
CA LEU A 184 11.72 3.78 10.92
C LEU A 184 11.23 4.39 9.60
N ILE A 185 10.58 5.55 9.66
CA ILE A 185 10.00 6.20 8.48
C ILE A 185 11.09 6.62 7.51
N GLN A 186 12.17 7.25 7.99
CA GLN A 186 13.29 7.65 7.15
C GLN A 186 13.94 6.43 6.51
N LEU A 187 14.21 5.38 7.29
CA LEU A 187 14.80 4.15 6.76
C LEU A 187 13.96 3.54 5.64
N LEU A 188 12.63 3.48 5.81
CA LEU A 188 11.71 2.94 4.79
C LEU A 188 11.58 3.86 3.57
N VAL A 189 11.55 5.18 3.75
CA VAL A 189 11.52 6.14 2.63
C VAL A 189 12.79 6.05 1.79
N GLU A 190 13.96 5.90 2.41
CA GLU A 190 15.22 5.67 1.68
C GLU A 190 15.22 4.36 0.89
N GLN A 191 14.43 3.35 1.30
CA GLN A 191 14.28 2.14 0.50
C GLN A 191 13.48 2.35 -0.79
N LEU A 192 12.85 3.51 -1.00
CA LEU A 192 12.18 3.85 -2.26
C LEU A 192 13.13 4.49 -3.27
N ASP A 193 14.39 4.74 -2.93
CA ASP A 193 15.37 5.37 -3.82
C ASP A 193 15.59 4.56 -5.10
N ALA A 194 15.76 5.23 -6.25
CA ALA A 194 15.87 4.60 -7.56
C ALA A 194 17.11 3.70 -7.74
N SER A 195 18.08 3.76 -6.81
CA SER A 195 19.23 2.86 -6.73
C SER A 195 18.92 1.50 -6.06
N VAL A 196 17.82 1.41 -5.32
CA VAL A 196 17.38 0.21 -4.59
C VAL A 196 16.60 -0.73 -5.52
N ASP A 197 16.56 -2.03 -5.19
CA ASP A 197 15.85 -3.06 -5.96
C ASP A 197 14.31 -2.87 -5.94
N PRO A 198 13.59 -3.10 -7.07
CA PRO A 198 12.14 -2.93 -7.14
C PRO A 198 11.32 -3.79 -6.16
N MET A 199 11.82 -4.97 -5.77
CA MET A 199 11.19 -5.79 -4.73
C MET A 199 11.17 -5.03 -3.40
N MET A 200 12.29 -4.38 -3.07
CA MET A 200 12.40 -3.62 -1.84
C MET A 200 11.58 -2.32 -1.89
N HIS A 201 11.45 -1.68 -3.05
CA HIS A 201 10.49 -0.56 -3.25
C HIS A 201 9.08 -0.99 -2.87
N SER A 202 8.66 -2.16 -3.37
CA SER A 202 7.32 -2.70 -3.13
C SER A 202 7.10 -3.05 -1.64
N ILE A 203 8.10 -3.64 -0.98
CA ILE A 203 8.04 -3.98 0.44
C ILE A 203 7.93 -2.71 1.29
N ALA A 204 8.81 -1.73 1.05
CA ALA A 204 8.81 -0.47 1.80
C ALA A 204 7.50 0.31 1.61
N GLN A 205 7.01 0.40 0.37
CA GLN A 205 5.72 1.01 0.06
C GLN A 205 4.58 0.30 0.79
N GLN A 206 4.58 -1.03 0.83
CA GLN A 206 3.55 -1.81 1.51
C GLN A 206 3.56 -1.57 3.02
N ILE A 207 4.73 -1.61 3.67
CA ILE A 207 4.86 -1.34 5.11
C ILE A 207 4.39 0.09 5.42
N LEU A 208 4.82 1.08 4.65
CA LEU A 208 4.40 2.47 4.86
C LEU A 208 2.88 2.63 4.69
N CYS A 209 2.28 2.00 3.67
CA CYS A 209 0.82 1.99 3.52
C CYS A 209 0.10 1.25 4.65
N ASP A 210 0.67 0.16 5.19
CA ASP A 210 0.10 -0.54 6.34
C ASP A 210 0.18 0.32 7.62
N ILE A 211 1.26 1.07 7.83
CA ILE A 211 1.39 2.05 8.93
C ILE A 211 0.34 3.16 8.77
N VAL A 212 0.19 3.72 7.57
CA VAL A 212 -0.88 4.67 7.25
C VAL A 212 -2.23 4.08 7.58
N ARG A 213 -2.48 2.83 7.19
CA ARG A 213 -3.76 2.15 7.46
C ARG A 213 -4.04 1.98 8.94
N LEU A 214 -3.04 1.55 9.71
CA LEU A 214 -3.17 1.34 11.16
C LEU A 214 -3.38 2.63 11.94
N SER A 215 -3.04 3.77 11.36
CA SER A 215 -3.11 5.08 12.00
C SER A 215 -4.37 5.88 11.63
N GLN A 216 -5.28 5.30 10.84
CA GLN A 216 -6.47 5.98 10.32
C GLN A 216 -7.48 6.37 11.39
N THR A 217 -8.04 7.57 11.30
CA THR A 217 -9.14 8.01 12.18
C THR A 217 -10.51 8.04 11.48
N SER A 218 -10.58 7.90 10.15
CA SER A 218 -11.80 8.12 9.36
C SER A 218 -12.69 6.87 9.17
N HIS A 219 -12.15 5.66 9.30
CA HIS A 219 -12.93 4.41 9.21
C HIS A 219 -13.27 3.85 10.60
N GLN A 220 -14.48 4.15 11.09
CA GLN A 220 -14.96 3.78 12.44
C GLN A 220 -15.06 2.26 12.70
N GLU A 221 -15.04 1.42 11.66
CA GLU A 221 -15.21 -0.03 11.78
C GLU A 221 -13.91 -0.80 12.06
N MET A 222 -12.74 -0.15 11.94
CA MET A 222 -11.43 -0.78 12.12
C MET A 222 -10.72 -0.23 13.36
N ALA A 223 -10.05 -1.13 14.10
CA ALA A 223 -9.19 -0.72 15.21
C ALA A 223 -8.03 0.14 14.67
N THR A 224 -7.79 1.27 15.33
CA THR A 224 -6.79 2.25 14.93
C THR A 224 -5.93 2.66 16.11
N ILE A 225 -4.65 2.94 15.82
CA ILE A 225 -3.69 3.55 16.75
C ILE A 225 -3.94 5.06 16.85
N GLY A 226 -4.74 5.62 15.94
CA GLY A 226 -4.97 7.06 15.81
C GLY A 226 -3.74 7.79 15.29
N THR A 227 -3.79 9.12 15.28
CA THR A 227 -2.62 9.93 14.93
C THR A 227 -1.50 9.67 15.92
N ASN A 228 -0.32 9.39 15.39
CA ASN A 228 0.86 9.04 16.15
C ASN A 228 2.13 9.59 15.50
N ASP A 229 3.26 9.44 16.18
CA ASP A 229 4.55 9.98 15.77
C ASP A 229 5.00 9.51 14.38
N LEU A 230 4.69 8.26 13.97
CA LEU A 230 5.09 7.73 12.66
C LEU A 230 4.39 8.45 11.50
N ILE A 231 3.09 8.76 11.65
CA ILE A 231 2.36 9.51 10.62
C ILE A 231 2.72 10.98 10.65
N ALA A 232 2.93 11.56 11.83
CA ALA A 232 3.40 12.93 11.96
C ALA A 232 4.76 13.11 11.27
N ASP A 233 5.67 12.14 11.42
CA ASP A 233 6.96 12.10 10.74
C ASP A 233 6.81 11.89 9.23
N LEU A 234 6.01 10.90 8.79
CA LEU A 234 5.77 10.64 7.37
C LEU A 234 5.21 11.87 6.65
N SER A 235 4.23 12.53 7.25
CA SER A 235 3.59 13.75 6.71
C SER A 235 4.34 15.04 7.00
N SER A 236 5.52 14.96 7.63
CA SER A 236 6.36 16.12 7.89
C SER A 236 6.87 16.71 6.58
N LYS A 237 7.15 18.02 6.59
CA LYS A 237 7.70 18.70 5.42
C LYS A 237 9.04 18.09 4.96
N GLU A 238 9.89 17.67 5.91
CA GLU A 238 11.19 17.06 5.63
C GLU A 238 11.03 15.73 4.90
N THR A 239 10.28 14.80 5.48
CA THR A 239 10.06 13.46 4.91
C THR A 239 9.29 13.54 3.58
N MET A 240 8.27 14.40 3.48
CA MET A 240 7.55 14.63 2.22
C MET A 240 8.45 15.20 1.13
N THR A 241 9.30 16.19 1.45
CA THR A 241 10.25 16.74 0.46
C THR A 241 11.21 15.65 -0.01
N ARG A 242 11.75 14.85 0.91
CA ARG A 242 12.65 13.74 0.57
C ARG A 242 11.97 12.69 -0.31
N LEU A 243 10.72 12.33 -0.02
CA LEU A 243 9.94 11.42 -0.84
C LEU A 243 9.74 11.96 -2.26
N LEU A 244 9.39 13.24 -2.40
CA LEU A 244 9.21 13.88 -3.72
C LEU A 244 10.53 13.93 -4.50
N ASP A 245 11.66 14.19 -3.84
CA ASP A 245 13.00 14.15 -4.46
C ASP A 245 13.34 12.76 -4.99
N ILE A 246 13.06 11.71 -4.20
CA ILE A 246 13.23 10.32 -4.64
C ILE A 246 12.34 10.01 -5.85
N MET A 247 11.05 10.39 -5.79
CA MET A 247 10.10 10.11 -6.87
C MET A 247 10.46 10.79 -8.19
N LEU A 248 11.01 12.00 -8.11
CA LEU A 248 11.38 12.82 -9.28
C LEU A 248 12.81 12.57 -9.76
N ASP A 249 13.60 11.74 -9.06
CA ASP A 249 14.91 11.36 -9.55
C ASP A 249 14.80 10.55 -10.86
N THR A 250 15.60 10.96 -11.84
CA THR A 250 15.68 10.34 -13.17
C THR A 250 16.97 9.53 -13.35
N SER A 251 17.89 9.59 -12.39
CA SER A 251 19.23 9.04 -12.51
C SER A 251 19.32 7.53 -12.28
N GLY A 252 18.42 6.97 -11.46
CA GLY A 252 18.46 5.55 -11.08
C GLY A 252 17.88 4.59 -12.11
N LEU A 253 18.39 3.35 -12.10
CA LEU A 253 17.94 2.25 -12.97
C LEU A 253 16.46 1.90 -12.76
N ASN A 254 15.99 2.03 -11.52
CA ASN A 254 14.65 1.63 -11.09
C ASN A 254 13.74 2.85 -10.83
N ALA A 255 14.02 3.99 -11.49
CA ALA A 255 13.30 5.25 -11.28
C ALA A 255 11.79 5.15 -11.53
N ILE A 256 11.35 4.31 -12.48
CA ILE A 256 9.92 4.10 -12.77
C ILE A 256 9.24 3.37 -11.60
N ASP A 257 9.83 2.29 -11.10
CA ASP A 257 9.29 1.53 -9.97
C ASP A 257 9.29 2.35 -8.68
N SER A 258 10.38 3.09 -8.43
CA SER A 258 10.50 4.05 -7.32
C SER A 258 9.35 5.07 -7.33
N PHE A 259 9.11 5.70 -8.48
CA PHE A 259 8.00 6.64 -8.63
C PHE A 259 6.63 5.99 -8.44
N ILE A 260 6.39 4.83 -9.05
CA ILE A 260 5.10 4.12 -8.92
C ILE A 260 4.84 3.82 -7.44
N CYS A 261 5.85 3.36 -6.70
CA CYS A 261 5.73 3.06 -5.28
C CYS A 261 5.49 4.32 -4.44
N GLY A 262 6.26 5.40 -4.67
CA GLY A 262 6.07 6.67 -3.97
C GLY A 262 4.70 7.31 -4.26
N ALA A 263 4.25 7.28 -5.51
CA ALA A 263 2.94 7.81 -5.90
C ALA A 263 1.79 7.02 -5.26
N LYS A 264 1.88 5.68 -5.24
CA LYS A 264 0.91 4.82 -4.53
C LYS A 264 0.88 5.10 -3.03
N LEU A 265 2.03 5.39 -2.41
CA LEU A 265 2.08 5.79 -1.01
C LEU A 265 1.33 7.11 -0.78
N LEU A 266 1.58 8.15 -1.58
CA LEU A 266 0.88 9.43 -1.48
C LEU A 266 -0.63 9.31 -1.71
N ILE A 267 -1.04 8.52 -2.72
CA ILE A 267 -2.46 8.23 -2.99
C ILE A 267 -3.12 7.59 -1.76
N ASN A 268 -2.49 6.58 -1.16
CA ASN A 268 -3.02 5.93 0.04
C ASN A 268 -3.04 6.88 1.25
N LEU A 269 -2.01 7.72 1.41
CA LEU A 269 -1.95 8.70 2.49
C LEU A 269 -3.09 9.71 2.40
N ILE A 270 -3.45 10.18 1.21
CA ILE A 270 -4.61 11.07 0.99
C ILE A 270 -5.91 10.32 1.29
N ARG A 271 -6.13 9.17 0.63
CA ARG A 271 -7.39 8.39 0.75
C ARG A 271 -7.72 7.99 2.17
N TYR A 272 -6.71 7.68 2.96
CA TYR A 272 -6.88 7.21 4.33
C TYR A 272 -6.96 8.31 5.38
N ASN A 273 -6.60 9.55 5.04
CA ASN A 273 -6.81 10.73 5.90
C ASN A 273 -8.05 11.54 5.47
N ASP A 274 -8.76 11.09 4.44
CA ASP A 274 -9.99 11.70 3.97
C ASP A 274 -11.18 11.38 4.89
N GLU A 275 -11.77 12.41 5.51
CA GLU A 275 -12.82 12.30 6.52
C GLU A 275 -14.26 12.26 5.94
N ARG A 276 -14.44 11.88 4.66
CA ARG A 276 -15.73 11.83 3.93
C ARG A 276 -16.95 11.22 4.67
N HIS A 277 -16.76 10.45 5.74
CA HIS A 277 -17.84 9.78 6.47
C HIS A 277 -18.41 10.55 7.68
N LEU A 278 -17.89 11.74 8.01
CA LEU A 278 -18.35 12.50 9.18
C LEU A 278 -19.47 13.53 8.91
N GLU A 279 -19.96 13.63 7.67
CA GLU A 279 -20.95 14.65 7.24
C GLU A 279 -22.30 14.63 8.02
N ASP A 280 -22.61 13.57 8.80
CA ASP A 280 -23.83 13.48 9.62
C ASP A 280 -23.65 13.94 11.10
N THR A 281 -22.46 14.40 11.49
CA THR A 281 -22.22 14.88 12.86
C THR A 281 -22.37 16.40 12.93
N PRO A 282 -23.29 16.95 13.74
CA PRO A 282 -23.41 18.40 13.89
C PRO A 282 -22.09 18.98 14.38
N LEU A 283 -21.60 20.00 13.66
CA LEU A 283 -20.39 20.76 13.97
C LEU A 283 -20.32 21.06 15.47
N SER A 284 -19.39 20.42 16.18
CA SER A 284 -18.99 20.91 17.50
C SER A 284 -18.19 22.19 17.28
N ASP A 285 -18.50 23.25 18.03
CA ASP A 285 -17.87 24.58 17.99
C ASP A 285 -16.38 24.60 18.41
N THR A 286 -15.59 23.58 18.08
CA THR A 286 -14.14 23.59 18.31
C THR A 286 -13.43 24.03 17.04
N SER A 287 -12.84 25.22 17.09
CA SER A 287 -12.07 25.88 16.03
C SER A 287 -10.75 25.20 15.67
N ASP A 288 -10.53 23.95 16.07
CA ASP A 288 -9.29 23.23 15.85
C ASP A 288 -9.39 22.40 14.58
N ILE A 289 -8.57 22.77 13.58
CA ILE A 289 -8.34 21.99 12.36
C ILE A 289 -8.00 20.55 12.78
N SER A 290 -8.76 19.57 12.27
CA SER A 290 -8.52 18.16 12.58
C SER A 290 -7.09 17.77 12.24
N THR A 291 -6.53 16.82 12.98
CA THR A 291 -5.15 16.37 12.74
C THR A 291 -4.98 15.83 11.31
N ASN A 292 -6.02 15.20 10.76
CA ASN A 292 -6.01 14.73 9.37
C ASN A 292 -5.95 15.90 8.38
N SER A 293 -6.72 16.97 8.60
CA SER A 293 -6.62 18.17 7.76
C SER A 293 -5.21 18.78 7.79
N LYS A 294 -4.49 18.74 8.93
CA LYS A 294 -3.08 19.19 8.99
C LYS A 294 -2.15 18.31 8.17
N ILE A 295 -2.34 16.98 8.24
CA ILE A 295 -1.59 16.00 7.43
C ILE A 295 -1.82 16.30 5.93
N LEU A 296 -3.08 16.42 5.52
CA LEU A 296 -3.47 16.71 4.13
C LEU A 296 -2.95 18.06 3.65
N ALA A 297 -3.01 19.11 4.48
CA ALA A 297 -2.46 20.43 4.17
C ALA A 297 -0.96 20.36 3.87
N ASN A 298 -0.17 19.68 4.72
CA ASN A 298 1.28 19.53 4.52
C ASN A 298 1.61 18.81 3.22
N ILE A 299 0.90 17.72 2.92
CA ILE A 299 1.06 16.97 1.66
C ILE A 299 0.79 17.88 0.47
N LEU A 300 -0.32 18.62 0.52
CA LEU A 300 -0.74 19.48 -0.58
C LEU A 300 0.23 20.64 -0.81
N ILE A 301 0.76 21.24 0.27
CA ILE A 301 1.81 22.27 0.19
C ILE A 301 3.06 21.73 -0.52
N CYS A 302 3.56 20.57 -0.09
CA CYS A 302 4.77 19.97 -0.65
C CYS A 302 4.56 19.60 -2.13
N CYS A 303 3.44 18.95 -2.46
CA CYS A 303 3.14 18.55 -3.84
C CYS A 303 2.92 19.76 -4.76
N THR A 304 2.24 20.81 -4.28
CA THR A 304 2.05 22.05 -5.04
C THR A 304 3.37 22.69 -5.43
N SER A 305 4.37 22.66 -4.54
CA SER A 305 5.69 23.23 -4.81
C SER A 305 6.48 22.50 -5.90
N ARG A 306 6.10 21.25 -6.22
CA ARG A 306 6.76 20.39 -7.22
C ARG A 306 5.84 20.07 -8.41
N LEU A 307 4.67 20.70 -8.50
CA LEU A 307 3.65 20.37 -9.50
C LEU A 307 4.19 20.47 -10.94
N GLU A 308 4.99 21.49 -11.24
CA GLU A 308 5.60 21.68 -12.56
C GLU A 308 6.49 20.49 -12.94
N ASP A 309 7.30 19.98 -12.01
CA ASP A 309 8.19 18.82 -12.26
C ASP A 309 7.37 17.55 -12.58
N PHE A 310 6.25 17.35 -11.88
CA PHE A 310 5.34 16.24 -12.16
C PHE A 310 4.67 16.39 -13.52
N LEU A 311 4.20 17.59 -13.88
CA LEU A 311 3.63 17.85 -15.21
C LEU A 311 4.68 17.67 -16.31
N TYR A 312 5.95 18.03 -16.06
CA TYR A 312 7.05 17.74 -16.96
C TYR A 312 7.25 16.23 -17.15
N LEU A 313 7.19 15.44 -16.08
CA LEU A 313 7.26 13.97 -16.14
C LEU A 313 6.07 13.35 -16.89
N LEU A 314 4.89 13.95 -16.78
CA LEU A 314 3.70 13.54 -17.54
C LEU A 314 3.93 13.65 -19.05
N GLU A 315 4.59 14.72 -19.50
CA GLU A 315 4.95 14.92 -20.91
C GLU A 315 6.17 14.09 -21.33
N ASN A 316 7.17 14.00 -20.45
CA ASN A 316 8.48 13.40 -20.69
C ASN A 316 8.70 12.19 -19.77
N PRO A 317 8.02 11.05 -20.00
CA PRO A 317 8.11 9.89 -19.14
C PRO A 317 9.50 9.27 -19.23
N ARG A 318 9.95 8.65 -18.14
CA ARG A 318 11.21 7.88 -18.09
C ARG A 318 11.11 6.58 -18.90
N SER A 319 9.89 6.15 -19.25
CA SER A 319 9.65 4.98 -20.09
C SER A 319 10.36 5.06 -21.44
N LYS A 320 11.04 3.96 -21.81
CA LYS A 320 11.67 3.79 -23.14
C LYS A 320 10.64 3.66 -24.28
N GLN A 321 9.35 3.53 -23.97
CA GLN A 321 8.26 3.40 -24.95
C GLN A 321 7.23 4.54 -24.77
N PRO A 322 7.59 5.80 -25.06
CA PRO A 322 6.71 6.96 -24.82
C PRO A 322 5.46 6.99 -25.73
N ALA A 323 5.47 6.21 -26.81
CA ALA A 323 4.32 5.98 -27.69
C ALA A 323 3.19 5.15 -27.03
N ARG A 324 3.45 4.57 -25.86
CA ARG A 324 2.43 3.99 -24.98
C ARG A 324 2.30 4.91 -23.76
N LEU A 325 1.10 4.98 -23.19
CA LEU A 325 0.91 5.76 -21.97
C LEU A 325 1.85 5.28 -20.85
N GLY A 326 1.90 3.95 -20.64
CA GLY A 326 2.73 3.34 -19.60
C GLY A 326 2.17 3.52 -18.18
N MET A 327 2.67 2.73 -17.24
CA MET A 327 2.21 2.75 -15.84
C MET A 327 2.59 4.05 -15.12
N GLU A 328 3.75 4.63 -15.45
CA GLU A 328 4.23 5.89 -14.85
C GLU A 328 3.22 7.03 -15.05
N ARG A 329 2.84 7.31 -16.31
CA ARG A 329 1.85 8.36 -16.60
C ARG A 329 0.48 8.01 -16.03
N LEU A 330 0.06 6.74 -16.06
CA LEU A 330 -1.24 6.34 -15.52
C LEU A 330 -1.32 6.59 -14.01
N VAL A 331 -0.31 6.16 -13.25
CA VAL A 331 -0.25 6.37 -11.80
C VAL A 331 -0.07 7.86 -11.46
N LEU A 332 0.63 8.62 -12.30
CA LEU A 332 0.71 10.07 -12.14
C LEU A 332 -0.64 10.75 -12.35
N LEU A 333 -1.43 10.33 -13.35
CA LEU A 333 -2.80 10.83 -13.53
C LEU A 333 -3.67 10.53 -12.30
N GLU A 334 -3.55 9.31 -11.74
CA GLU A 334 -4.25 8.95 -10.49
C GLU A 334 -3.81 9.84 -9.32
N LEU A 335 -2.52 10.11 -9.18
CA LEU A 335 -1.99 10.98 -8.13
C LEU A 335 -2.50 12.44 -8.26
N ILE A 336 -2.51 12.98 -9.49
CA ILE A 336 -3.03 14.32 -9.74
C ILE A 336 -4.54 14.38 -9.43
N ALA A 337 -5.31 13.33 -9.79
CA ALA A 337 -6.73 13.24 -9.45
C ALA A 337 -6.95 13.28 -7.92
N GLU A 338 -6.12 12.58 -7.14
CA GLU A 338 -6.18 12.63 -5.68
C GLU A 338 -5.78 14.00 -5.11
N TRP A 339 -4.87 14.75 -5.77
CA TRP A 339 -4.56 16.12 -5.37
C TRP A 339 -5.71 17.10 -5.63
N ILE A 340 -6.40 16.96 -6.76
CA ILE A 340 -7.61 17.75 -7.06
C ILE A 340 -8.67 17.46 -5.99
N HIS A 341 -8.89 16.18 -5.67
CA HIS A 341 -9.81 15.77 -4.61
C HIS A 341 -9.41 16.37 -3.26
N CYS A 342 -8.15 16.21 -2.87
CA CYS A 342 -7.59 16.75 -1.64
C CYS A 342 -7.77 18.28 -1.55
N ALA A 343 -7.54 19.01 -2.64
CA ALA A 343 -7.71 20.46 -2.71
C ALA A 343 -9.17 20.93 -2.57
N ASN A 344 -10.13 20.01 -2.63
CA ASN A 344 -11.55 20.26 -2.44
C ASN A 344 -12.06 19.85 -1.04
N LEU A 345 -11.21 19.24 -0.20
CA LEU A 345 -11.60 18.81 1.14
C LEU A 345 -11.77 19.98 2.11
N THR A 346 -12.72 19.81 3.03
CA THR A 346 -12.95 20.73 4.14
C THR A 346 -11.72 20.75 5.06
N GLY A 347 -11.26 21.93 5.48
CA GLY A 347 -10.13 22.08 6.41
C GLY A 347 -8.77 22.31 5.75
N VAL A 348 -8.64 22.17 4.42
CA VAL A 348 -7.40 22.43 3.65
C VAL A 348 -7.60 23.47 2.55
N TYR A 349 -8.49 24.42 2.80
CA TYR A 349 -8.97 25.36 1.81
C TYR A 349 -7.91 26.33 1.27
N GLN A 350 -6.98 26.76 2.11
CA GLN A 350 -5.95 27.74 1.70
C GLN A 350 -4.91 27.05 0.82
N GLU A 351 -4.48 25.87 1.25
CA GLU A 351 -3.57 24.99 0.52
C GLU A 351 -4.22 24.51 -0.79
N GLY A 352 -5.52 24.21 -0.76
CA GLY A 352 -6.32 23.87 -1.93
C GLY A 352 -6.40 24.99 -2.96
N ASP A 353 -6.58 26.23 -2.51
CA ASP A 353 -6.59 27.40 -3.40
C ASP A 353 -5.20 27.66 -4.02
N ALA A 354 -4.13 27.44 -3.26
CA ALA A 354 -2.76 27.50 -3.77
C ALA A 354 -2.50 26.41 -4.82
N PHE A 355 -2.91 25.17 -4.56
CA PHE A 355 -2.82 24.06 -5.52
C PHE A 355 -3.58 24.40 -6.82
N LYS A 356 -4.83 24.84 -6.72
CA LYS A 356 -5.66 25.17 -7.90
C LYS A 356 -5.05 26.31 -8.72
N SER A 357 -4.50 27.32 -8.05
CA SER A 357 -3.81 28.42 -8.73
C SER A 357 -2.59 27.92 -9.51
N ALA A 358 -1.77 27.06 -8.91
CA ALA A 358 -0.64 26.43 -9.59
C ALA A 358 -1.09 25.50 -10.74
N TYR A 359 -2.15 24.72 -10.53
CA TYR A 359 -2.76 23.83 -11.52
C TYR A 359 -3.19 24.59 -12.78
N CYS A 360 -3.77 25.78 -12.60
CA CYS A 360 -4.14 26.70 -13.67
C CYS A 360 -2.91 27.33 -14.35
N GLN A 361 -1.98 27.85 -13.54
CA GLN A 361 -0.75 28.49 -13.99
C GLN A 361 0.06 27.57 -14.92
N TYR A 362 0.22 26.30 -14.57
CA TYR A 362 1.01 25.33 -15.33
C TYR A 362 0.24 24.60 -16.45
N ASP A 363 -1.01 25.01 -16.73
CA ASP A 363 -1.86 24.42 -17.76
C ASP A 363 -2.12 22.91 -17.58
N ALA A 364 -2.31 22.48 -16.34
CA ALA A 364 -2.44 21.05 -16.04
C ALA A 364 -3.66 20.41 -16.74
N VAL A 365 -4.78 21.14 -16.87
CA VAL A 365 -5.96 20.66 -17.60
C VAL A 365 -5.62 20.36 -19.07
N GLY A 366 -4.95 21.30 -19.75
CA GLY A 366 -4.57 21.15 -21.16
C GLY A 366 -3.69 19.93 -21.38
N ARG A 367 -2.64 19.79 -20.58
CA ARG A 367 -1.68 18.66 -20.65
C ARG A 367 -2.35 17.30 -20.40
N VAL A 368 -3.27 17.24 -19.45
CA VAL A 368 -4.01 16.00 -19.15
C VAL A 368 -4.98 15.66 -20.29
N LEU A 369 -5.67 16.65 -20.86
CA LEU A 369 -6.52 16.43 -22.04
C LEU A 369 -5.70 16.04 -23.28
N ASP A 370 -4.47 16.55 -23.45
CA ASP A 370 -3.59 16.12 -24.54
C ASP A 370 -3.35 14.61 -24.48
N LEU A 371 -3.12 14.04 -23.28
CA LEU A 371 -3.02 12.60 -23.11
C LEU A 371 -4.33 11.86 -23.41
N PHE A 372 -5.49 12.43 -23.04
CA PHE A 372 -6.79 11.84 -23.34
C PHE A 372 -6.94 11.54 -24.83
N PHE A 373 -6.66 12.54 -25.68
CA PHE A 373 -6.82 12.43 -27.12
C PHE A 373 -5.64 11.72 -27.79
N ALA A 374 -4.42 11.82 -27.26
CA ALA A 374 -3.24 11.15 -27.81
C ALA A 374 -3.27 9.61 -27.65
N PHE A 375 -4.02 9.09 -26.66
CA PHE A 375 -4.07 7.65 -26.36
C PHE A 375 -5.48 7.07 -26.51
N PRO A 376 -6.01 6.93 -27.74
CA PRO A 376 -7.43 6.62 -28.00
C PRO A 376 -7.92 5.26 -27.50
N SER A 377 -7.01 4.34 -27.16
CA SER A 377 -7.33 2.98 -26.70
C SER A 377 -7.09 2.77 -25.20
N CYS A 378 -6.75 3.82 -24.42
CA CYS A 378 -6.41 3.69 -23.01
C CYS A 378 -7.57 4.06 -22.07
N ASN A 379 -8.58 3.18 -21.99
CA ASN A 379 -9.79 3.42 -21.20
C ASN A 379 -9.54 3.75 -19.71
N LEU A 380 -8.48 3.20 -19.11
CA LEU A 380 -8.12 3.49 -17.72
C LEU A 380 -7.74 4.97 -17.54
N ALA A 381 -6.89 5.50 -18.42
CA ALA A 381 -6.53 6.91 -18.38
C ALA A 381 -7.74 7.80 -18.69
N HIS A 382 -8.57 7.42 -19.67
CA HIS A 382 -9.80 8.16 -19.96
C HIS A 382 -10.73 8.23 -18.75
N SER A 383 -10.86 7.14 -17.98
CA SER A 383 -11.66 7.15 -16.76
C SER A 383 -11.11 8.11 -15.70
N VAL A 384 -9.79 8.09 -15.48
CA VAL A 384 -9.13 8.99 -14.51
C VAL A 384 -9.26 10.46 -14.95
N ILE A 385 -9.03 10.75 -16.23
CA ILE A 385 -9.13 12.11 -16.77
C ILE A 385 -10.57 12.63 -16.71
N CYS A 386 -11.55 11.78 -17.04
CA CYS A 386 -12.96 12.06 -16.83
C CYS A 386 -13.25 12.45 -15.38
N ASP A 387 -12.77 11.66 -14.42
CA ASP A 387 -12.92 11.94 -13.00
C ASP A 387 -12.27 13.29 -12.60
N MET A 388 -11.07 13.60 -13.09
CA MET A 388 -10.41 14.90 -12.86
C MET A 388 -11.25 16.09 -13.35
N ILE A 389 -11.83 15.99 -14.56
CA ILE A 389 -12.73 17.01 -15.10
C ILE A 389 -14.03 17.07 -14.28
N GLY A 390 -14.56 15.92 -13.88
CA GLY A 390 -15.73 15.81 -13.01
C GLY A 390 -15.54 16.51 -11.68
N GLN A 391 -14.46 16.22 -10.97
CA GLN A 391 -14.11 16.86 -9.70
C GLN A 391 -13.89 18.37 -9.83
N THR A 392 -13.42 18.83 -10.99
CA THR A 392 -13.32 20.27 -11.30
C THR A 392 -14.71 20.92 -11.36
N PHE A 393 -15.70 20.22 -11.96
CA PHE A 393 -17.08 20.70 -12.07
C PHE A 393 -17.92 20.53 -10.80
N GLU A 394 -17.69 19.45 -10.04
CA GLU A 394 -18.42 19.11 -8.80
C GLU A 394 -17.99 19.93 -7.59
N ASN A 395 -17.14 20.95 -7.78
CA ASN A 395 -16.57 21.73 -6.70
C ASN A 395 -17.65 22.43 -5.86
N LYS A 396 -17.79 22.03 -4.59
CA LYS A 396 -18.88 22.47 -3.69
C LYS A 396 -18.87 23.98 -3.40
N CYS A 397 -17.77 24.68 -3.65
CA CYS A 397 -17.57 26.10 -3.29
C CYS A 397 -17.37 27.01 -4.52
N LEU A 398 -18.32 27.02 -5.46
CA LEU A 398 -18.23 27.83 -6.70
C LEU A 398 -18.20 29.34 -6.48
N GLN A 399 -18.41 29.83 -5.26
CA GLN A 399 -18.22 31.25 -4.91
C GLN A 399 -16.74 31.64 -4.82
N ARG A 400 -15.82 30.66 -4.77
CA ARG A 400 -14.38 30.93 -4.75
C ARG A 400 -13.85 31.19 -6.15
N GLU A 401 -13.07 32.26 -6.27
CA GLU A 401 -12.48 32.69 -7.53
C GLU A 401 -11.57 31.60 -8.15
N THR A 402 -10.78 30.91 -7.34
CA THR A 402 -9.90 29.81 -7.79
C THR A 402 -10.66 28.66 -8.43
N ASN A 403 -11.81 28.29 -7.87
CA ASN A 403 -12.67 27.24 -8.40
C ASN A 403 -13.30 27.67 -9.73
N GLN A 404 -13.78 28.92 -9.81
CA GLN A 404 -14.33 29.46 -11.06
C GLN A 404 -13.27 29.54 -12.15
N GLN A 405 -12.06 30.00 -11.81
CA GLN A 405 -10.94 30.08 -12.74
C GLN A 405 -10.58 28.70 -13.31
N MET A 406 -10.47 27.68 -12.46
CA MET A 406 -10.17 26.31 -12.88
C MET A 406 -11.21 25.77 -13.86
N ILE A 407 -12.51 26.03 -13.61
CA ILE A 407 -13.59 25.65 -14.53
C ILE A 407 -13.50 26.43 -15.84
N LEU A 408 -13.27 27.74 -15.79
CA LEU A 408 -13.12 28.58 -16.99
C LEU A 408 -11.98 28.10 -17.88
N GLU A 409 -10.86 27.67 -17.31
CA GLU A 409 -9.71 27.17 -18.06
C GLU A 409 -9.99 25.87 -18.82
N VAL A 410 -10.89 25.01 -18.33
CA VAL A 410 -11.35 23.82 -19.07
C VAL A 410 -11.95 24.22 -20.43
N PHE A 411 -12.69 25.33 -20.46
CA PHE A 411 -13.36 25.79 -21.67
C PHE A 411 -12.50 26.71 -22.54
N THR A 412 -11.71 27.58 -21.91
CA THR A 412 -10.97 28.65 -22.61
C THR A 412 -9.58 28.21 -23.04
N LYS A 413 -8.71 27.87 -22.10
CA LYS A 413 -7.31 27.50 -22.36
C LYS A 413 -7.17 26.06 -22.87
N ALA A 414 -7.85 25.13 -22.20
CA ALA A 414 -7.79 23.71 -22.55
C ALA A 414 -8.72 23.35 -23.73
N GLN A 415 -9.64 24.25 -24.09
CA GLN A 415 -10.49 24.17 -25.28
C GLN A 415 -11.28 22.86 -25.40
N LEU A 416 -11.80 22.34 -24.28
CA LEU A 416 -12.47 21.03 -24.24
C LEU A 416 -13.61 20.91 -25.28
N ILE A 417 -14.44 21.95 -25.43
CA ILE A 417 -15.53 21.95 -26.42
C ILE A 417 -15.00 21.81 -27.85
N HIS A 418 -13.95 22.55 -28.21
CA HIS A 418 -13.34 22.44 -29.54
C HIS A 418 -12.80 21.03 -29.78
N ARG A 419 -12.08 20.46 -28.81
CA ARG A 419 -11.52 19.10 -28.94
C ARG A 419 -12.61 18.05 -29.15
N ILE A 420 -13.75 18.17 -28.45
CA ILE A 420 -14.90 17.28 -28.64
C ILE A 420 -15.49 17.42 -30.04
N LEU A 421 -15.68 18.65 -30.52
CA LEU A 421 -16.24 18.92 -31.84
C LEU A 421 -15.30 18.49 -32.97
N ASP A 422 -13.99 18.65 -32.80
CA ASP A 422 -12.99 18.19 -33.76
C ASP A 422 -13.01 16.66 -33.89
N VAL A 423 -13.13 15.93 -32.78
CA VAL A 423 -13.35 14.48 -32.81
C VAL A 423 -14.65 14.15 -33.53
N ASN A 424 -15.75 14.86 -33.25
CA ASN A 424 -17.02 14.61 -33.93
C ASN A 424 -16.89 14.79 -35.46
N LYS A 425 -16.23 15.88 -35.90
CA LYS A 425 -15.95 16.13 -37.32
C LYS A 425 -15.09 15.02 -37.95
N GLN A 426 -14.04 14.58 -37.25
CA GLN A 426 -13.21 13.46 -37.71
C GLN A 426 -14.04 12.18 -37.89
N MET A 427 -14.86 11.84 -36.89
CA MET A 427 -15.74 10.67 -36.94
C MET A 427 -16.76 10.74 -38.09
N GLU A 428 -17.34 11.91 -38.36
CA GLU A 428 -18.24 12.13 -39.50
C GLU A 428 -17.53 11.90 -40.84
N THR A 429 -16.27 12.34 -40.98
CA THR A 429 -15.49 12.14 -42.20
C THR A 429 -15.01 10.69 -42.40
N GLU A 430 -14.74 9.95 -41.32
CA GLU A 430 -14.28 8.56 -41.36
C GLU A 430 -15.42 7.54 -41.53
N ASN A 431 -16.65 7.93 -41.21
CA ASN A 431 -17.86 7.10 -41.34
C ASN A 431 -18.08 6.58 -42.78
N ASP A 432 -17.49 7.26 -43.77
CA ASP A 432 -17.53 6.88 -45.19
C ASP A 432 -16.47 5.83 -45.60
N ARG A 433 -15.44 5.54 -44.79
CA ARG A 433 -14.29 4.70 -45.25
C ARG A 433 -13.83 3.54 -44.36
N SER A 434 -14.11 3.48 -43.06
CA SER A 434 -13.99 2.25 -42.25
C SER A 434 -14.37 2.52 -40.80
N LYS A 435 -15.26 1.70 -40.22
CA LYS A 435 -15.72 1.79 -38.82
C LYS A 435 -14.63 1.44 -37.80
N VAL A 436 -13.68 2.34 -37.52
CA VAL A 436 -12.85 2.21 -36.32
C VAL A 436 -13.37 3.20 -35.28
N GLN A 437 -14.19 2.71 -34.35
CA GLN A 437 -14.67 3.52 -33.25
C GLN A 437 -13.54 3.75 -32.25
N LEU A 438 -13.28 5.01 -31.89
CA LEU A 438 -12.30 5.37 -30.88
C LEU A 438 -12.70 4.80 -29.51
N GLY A 439 -11.73 4.33 -28.72
CA GLY A 439 -12.01 3.67 -27.43
C GLY A 439 -12.67 4.58 -26.40
N TYR A 440 -12.40 5.88 -26.45
CA TYR A 440 -12.91 6.88 -25.51
C TYR A 440 -14.30 7.44 -25.83
N MET A 441 -15.01 6.96 -26.87
CA MET A 441 -16.28 7.57 -27.27
C MET A 441 -17.31 7.57 -26.13
N GLY A 442 -17.35 6.52 -25.30
CA GLY A 442 -18.20 6.48 -24.11
C GLY A 442 -17.82 7.53 -23.06
N HIS A 443 -16.51 7.80 -22.88
CA HIS A 443 -16.00 8.84 -21.99
C HIS A 443 -16.33 10.24 -22.49
N LEU A 444 -16.27 10.49 -23.80
CA LEU A 444 -16.72 11.75 -24.39
C LEU A 444 -18.20 12.00 -24.12
N THR A 445 -19.05 10.97 -24.20
CA THR A 445 -20.46 11.08 -23.81
C THR A 445 -20.61 11.57 -22.37
N LEU A 446 -19.84 11.01 -21.43
CA LEU A 446 -19.88 11.39 -20.02
C LEU A 446 -19.37 12.82 -19.81
N MET A 447 -18.30 13.21 -20.50
CA MET A 447 -17.82 14.60 -20.48
C MET A 447 -18.87 15.57 -21.02
N THR A 448 -19.49 15.27 -22.17
CA THR A 448 -20.55 16.10 -22.76
C THR A 448 -21.73 16.25 -21.81
N LYS A 449 -22.17 15.17 -21.14
CA LYS A 449 -23.20 15.24 -20.09
C LYS A 449 -22.81 16.17 -18.96
N SER A 450 -21.57 16.06 -18.49
CA SER A 450 -21.05 16.87 -17.39
C SER A 450 -20.95 18.34 -17.77
N ILE A 451 -20.54 18.65 -19.02
CA ILE A 451 -20.52 20.02 -19.57
C ILE A 451 -21.94 20.61 -19.63
N VAL A 452 -22.91 19.87 -20.20
CA VAL A 452 -24.30 20.33 -20.28
C VAL A 452 -24.86 20.58 -18.87
N GLN A 453 -24.57 19.69 -17.93
CA GLN A 453 -25.01 19.82 -16.54
C GLN A 453 -24.42 21.06 -15.86
N ILE A 454 -23.10 21.30 -15.96
CA ILE A 454 -22.48 22.46 -15.30
C ILE A 454 -22.95 23.78 -15.92
N LEU A 455 -23.08 23.87 -17.25
CA LEU A 455 -23.57 25.07 -17.92
C LEU A 455 -25.05 25.37 -17.58
N HIS A 456 -25.87 24.34 -17.38
CA HIS A 456 -27.25 24.50 -16.93
C HIS A 456 -27.34 24.92 -15.46
N THR A 457 -26.55 24.30 -14.59
CA THR A 457 -26.57 24.58 -13.13
C THR A 457 -25.88 25.91 -12.80
N GLN A 458 -25.01 26.43 -13.67
CA GLN A 458 -24.27 27.69 -13.48
C GLN A 458 -24.50 28.67 -14.65
N PRO A 459 -25.63 29.41 -14.66
CA PRO A 459 -25.95 30.33 -15.75
C PRO A 459 -24.98 31.52 -15.84
N ASP A 460 -24.35 31.93 -14.74
CA ASP A 460 -23.37 33.03 -14.76
C ASP A 460 -22.05 32.61 -15.41
N LEU A 461 -21.62 31.36 -15.22
CA LEU A 461 -20.50 30.78 -15.97
C LEU A 461 -20.79 30.80 -17.48
N LEU A 462 -22.00 30.40 -17.88
CA LEU A 462 -22.41 30.43 -19.28
C LEU A 462 -22.40 31.86 -19.86
N LYS A 463 -22.86 32.86 -19.09
CA LYS A 463 -22.78 34.27 -19.51
C LYS A 463 -21.34 34.73 -19.69
N ILE A 464 -20.45 34.38 -18.77
CA ILE A 464 -19.02 34.71 -18.86
C ILE A 464 -18.42 34.09 -20.13
N LEU A 465 -18.69 32.81 -20.39
CA LEU A 465 -18.17 32.12 -21.55
C LEU A 465 -18.76 32.61 -22.88
N ARG A 466 -20.02 33.08 -22.90
CA ARG A 466 -20.67 33.65 -24.11
C ARG A 466 -20.28 35.11 -24.37
N ASN A 467 -20.00 35.89 -23.33
CA ASN A 467 -19.78 37.33 -23.42
C ASN A 467 -18.32 37.75 -23.22
N GLY A 468 -17.41 36.81 -22.91
CA GLY A 468 -16.01 37.10 -22.60
C GLY A 468 -15.20 37.53 -23.82
N GLU A 469 -14.67 38.76 -23.78
CA GLU A 469 -13.81 39.34 -24.82
C GLU A 469 -12.45 38.62 -24.97
N ASP A 470 -11.99 37.95 -23.89
CA ASP A 470 -10.68 37.25 -23.80
C ASP A 470 -10.77 35.73 -24.06
N THR A 471 -11.87 35.21 -24.62
CA THR A 471 -11.93 33.79 -25.00
C THR A 471 -11.02 33.54 -26.22
N SER A 472 -9.78 33.10 -25.97
CA SER A 472 -8.84 32.66 -27.00
C SER A 472 -9.42 31.47 -27.77
N GLY A 473 -10.16 31.79 -28.83
CA GLY A 473 -11.04 30.87 -29.55
C GLY A 473 -12.47 31.00 -29.04
N CYS A 474 -13.31 31.78 -29.74
CA CYS A 474 -14.73 31.84 -29.45
C CYS A 474 -15.30 30.42 -29.54
N ILE A 475 -15.86 29.93 -28.43
CA ILE A 475 -16.54 28.64 -28.40
C ILE A 475 -17.62 28.64 -29.50
N PRO A 476 -17.66 27.64 -30.39
CA PRO A 476 -18.60 27.60 -31.50
C PRO A 476 -19.95 27.12 -30.97
N TRP A 477 -20.67 28.02 -30.29
CA TRP A 477 -21.90 27.71 -29.57
C TRP A 477 -22.97 27.07 -30.45
N ASP A 478 -23.10 27.51 -31.71
CA ASP A 478 -24.08 26.92 -32.64
C ASP A 478 -23.75 25.45 -32.97
N GLU A 479 -22.48 25.13 -33.19
CA GLU A 479 -22.01 23.76 -33.43
C GLU A 479 -22.13 22.90 -32.16
N TRP A 480 -21.76 23.47 -31.02
CA TRP A 480 -21.86 22.82 -29.71
C TRP A 480 -23.31 22.50 -29.35
N ASP A 481 -24.22 23.47 -29.46
CA ASP A 481 -25.63 23.30 -29.11
C ASP A 481 -26.28 22.23 -30.00
N THR A 482 -25.91 22.18 -31.29
CA THR A 482 -26.34 21.13 -32.24
C THR A 482 -25.80 19.75 -31.85
N TYR A 483 -24.49 19.65 -31.60
CA TYR A 483 -23.85 18.40 -31.20
C TYR A 483 -24.39 17.86 -29.86
N ALA A 484 -24.48 18.73 -28.86
CA ALA A 484 -24.94 18.38 -27.52
C ALA A 484 -26.40 17.90 -27.54
N ALA A 485 -27.28 18.56 -28.28
CA ALA A 485 -28.67 18.12 -28.45
C ALA A 485 -28.75 16.73 -29.09
N MET A 486 -28.05 16.52 -30.22
CA MET A 486 -27.97 15.22 -30.89
C MET A 486 -27.46 14.12 -29.94
N MET A 487 -26.40 14.41 -29.19
CA MET A 487 -25.78 13.45 -28.26
C MET A 487 -26.71 13.08 -27.09
N MET A 488 -27.42 14.07 -26.53
CA MET A 488 -28.38 13.84 -25.45
C MET A 488 -29.59 13.03 -25.91
N ASP A 489 -30.09 13.28 -27.13
CA ASP A 489 -31.17 12.51 -27.73
C ASP A 489 -30.77 11.05 -27.94
N GLN A 490 -29.57 10.79 -28.50
CA GLN A 490 -29.03 9.43 -28.64
C GLN A 490 -28.90 8.72 -27.27
N CYS A 491 -28.46 9.45 -26.24
CA CYS A 491 -28.39 8.90 -24.88
C CYS A 491 -29.77 8.56 -24.32
N ALA A 492 -30.78 9.40 -24.56
CA ALA A 492 -32.14 9.18 -24.10
C ALA A 492 -32.78 7.96 -24.79
N GLU A 493 -32.53 7.79 -26.09
CA GLU A 493 -32.98 6.62 -26.85
C GLU A 493 -32.33 5.32 -26.35
N LEU A 494 -31.03 5.34 -26.05
CA LEU A 494 -30.30 4.18 -25.51
C LEU A 494 -30.65 3.87 -24.04
N ALA A 495 -31.17 4.85 -23.30
CA ALA A 495 -31.63 4.69 -21.91
C ALA A 495 -33.05 4.09 -21.81
N LEU A 496 -33.75 3.92 -22.94
CA LEU A 496 -35.03 3.21 -22.95
C LEU A 496 -34.80 1.72 -22.65
N PRO A 497 -35.58 1.11 -21.74
CA PRO A 497 -35.51 -0.33 -21.57
C PRO A 497 -35.84 -1.01 -22.91
N LEU A 498 -35.09 -2.06 -23.25
CA LEU A 498 -35.29 -2.95 -24.40
C LEU A 498 -36.73 -3.51 -24.39
N GLY A 499 -37.71 -2.71 -24.84
CA GLY A 499 -39.14 -2.94 -24.59
C GLY A 499 -40.06 -1.70 -24.64
N GLY A 500 -39.51 -0.48 -24.73
CA GLY A 500 -40.25 0.67 -25.26
C GLY A 500 -41.38 1.25 -24.39
N LYS A 501 -41.25 1.26 -23.06
CA LYS A 501 -42.15 2.05 -22.19
C LYS A 501 -41.37 2.80 -21.10
N CYS A 502 -41.55 4.13 -21.05
CA CYS A 502 -41.10 4.95 -19.94
C CYS A 502 -41.82 4.56 -18.65
N LEU A 503 -41.07 4.39 -17.56
CA LEU A 503 -41.63 4.41 -16.22
C LEU A 503 -41.99 5.86 -15.85
N PRO A 504 -43.14 6.11 -15.20
CA PRO A 504 -43.52 7.45 -14.78
C PRO A 504 -42.53 7.99 -13.75
N SER A 505 -42.08 9.23 -13.96
CA SER A 505 -41.11 9.93 -13.13
C SER A 505 -41.58 10.05 -11.68
N SER A 506 -40.94 9.33 -10.76
CA SER A 506 -40.81 9.83 -9.39
C SER A 506 -39.72 10.90 -9.35
N SER A 507 -39.94 11.91 -8.51
CA SER A 507 -39.18 13.13 -8.23
C SER A 507 -37.67 13.09 -8.53
N PRO A 508 -37.03 14.23 -8.90
CA PRO A 508 -35.62 14.26 -9.23
C PRO A 508 -34.80 13.86 -8.00
N VAL A 509 -34.36 12.61 -7.97
CA VAL A 509 -33.20 12.23 -7.19
C VAL A 509 -32.04 12.90 -7.91
N ILE A 510 -31.45 13.92 -7.27
CA ILE A 510 -30.18 14.50 -7.71
C ILE A 510 -29.22 13.31 -7.86
N PRO A 511 -28.75 12.97 -9.07
CA PRO A 511 -27.78 11.90 -9.20
C PRO A 511 -26.52 12.32 -8.45
N LYS A 512 -26.11 11.54 -7.44
CA LYS A 512 -24.76 11.63 -6.89
C LYS A 512 -23.82 11.24 -8.03
N SER A 513 -23.02 12.21 -8.51
CA SER A 513 -21.95 12.10 -9.50
C SER A 513 -22.29 11.34 -10.79
N THR A 514 -22.10 11.99 -11.95
CA THR A 514 -22.20 11.34 -13.27
C THR A 514 -21.00 10.44 -13.59
N PHE A 515 -20.01 10.38 -12.70
CA PHE A 515 -18.82 9.55 -12.85
C PHE A 515 -18.95 8.28 -12.01
N PRO A 516 -18.48 7.13 -12.53
CA PRO A 516 -18.37 5.94 -11.69
C PRO A 516 -17.48 6.26 -10.49
N ALA A 517 -17.88 5.79 -9.30
CA ALA A 517 -17.01 5.82 -8.13
C ALA A 517 -15.63 5.25 -8.52
N PRO A 518 -14.53 5.79 -7.95
CA PRO A 518 -13.20 5.27 -8.24
C PRO A 518 -13.22 3.74 -8.07
N PRO A 519 -12.54 3.00 -8.96
CA PRO A 519 -12.53 1.55 -8.86
C PRO A 519 -12.10 1.16 -7.44
N PRO A 520 -12.75 0.14 -6.83
CA PRO A 520 -12.28 -0.37 -5.55
C PRO A 520 -10.79 -0.69 -5.67
N PRO A 521 -10.01 -0.57 -4.57
CA PRO A 521 -8.59 -0.89 -4.58
C PRO A 521 -8.38 -2.20 -5.33
N ILE A 522 -7.47 -2.20 -6.31
CA ILE A 522 -7.08 -3.44 -6.97
C ILE A 522 -6.46 -4.31 -5.89
N HIS A 523 -7.26 -5.21 -5.32
CA HIS A 523 -6.73 -6.35 -4.59
C HIS A 523 -5.92 -7.13 -5.61
N ILE A 524 -4.61 -6.97 -5.57
CA ILE A 524 -3.71 -7.96 -6.12
C ILE A 524 -3.89 -9.16 -5.19
N PRO A 525 -4.55 -10.26 -5.62
CA PRO A 525 -4.57 -11.45 -4.79
C PRO A 525 -3.13 -11.85 -4.55
N SER A 526 -2.74 -11.92 -3.28
CA SER A 526 -1.50 -12.59 -2.88
C SER A 526 -1.51 -13.95 -3.57
N SER A 527 -0.59 -14.14 -4.51
CA SER A 527 -0.44 -15.40 -5.23
C SER A 527 0.14 -16.44 -4.29
N ALA A 528 -0.67 -16.90 -3.34
CA ALA A 528 -0.47 -18.17 -2.68
C ALA A 528 -0.95 -19.25 -3.67
N PRO A 529 -0.08 -20.13 -4.19
CA PRO A 529 -0.55 -21.27 -4.95
C PRO A 529 -1.43 -22.13 -4.04
N PRO A 530 -2.58 -22.64 -4.52
CA PRO A 530 -3.38 -23.56 -3.73
C PRO A 530 -2.55 -24.82 -3.43
N SER A 531 -2.48 -25.18 -2.16
CA SER A 531 -1.89 -26.43 -1.67
C SER A 531 -2.40 -27.62 -2.49
N PRO A 532 -1.51 -28.47 -3.07
CA PRO A 532 -1.97 -29.62 -3.82
C PRO A 532 -2.58 -30.65 -2.85
N ARG A 533 -3.85 -30.99 -3.11
CA ARG A 533 -4.53 -32.11 -2.48
C ARG A 533 -3.72 -33.38 -2.66
N SER A 534 -3.60 -34.13 -1.56
CA SER A 534 -3.02 -35.46 -1.47
C SER A 534 -3.64 -36.42 -2.49
N THR A 535 -2.87 -36.81 -3.50
CA THR A 535 -3.09 -38.04 -4.27
C THR A 535 -1.82 -38.88 -4.21
N SER A 536 -1.95 -40.01 -3.52
CA SER A 536 -0.93 -41.04 -3.35
C SER A 536 -0.64 -41.78 -4.66
N LEU A 537 0.59 -41.71 -5.17
CA LEU A 537 1.16 -42.68 -6.11
C LEU A 537 2.70 -42.76 -5.94
N PRO A 538 3.34 -43.91 -6.28
CA PRO A 538 4.54 -44.39 -5.62
C PRO A 538 5.85 -43.82 -6.20
N SER A 539 6.83 -43.74 -5.31
CA SER A 539 8.22 -43.33 -5.53
C SER A 539 9.01 -44.25 -6.48
N PRO A 540 9.84 -43.69 -7.39
CA PRO A 540 10.92 -44.44 -8.02
C PRO A 540 12.23 -44.28 -7.25
N SER A 541 12.90 -45.41 -7.06
CA SER A 541 14.25 -45.57 -6.52
C SER A 541 15.31 -44.80 -7.33
N LEU A 542 16.14 -44.00 -6.66
CA LEU A 542 17.43 -43.54 -7.17
C LEU A 542 18.52 -43.77 -6.10
N SER A 543 19.55 -44.49 -6.54
CA SER A 543 20.76 -44.88 -5.84
C SER A 543 21.70 -43.68 -5.54
N PRO A 544 22.59 -43.80 -4.54
CA PRO A 544 23.42 -42.68 -4.10
C PRO A 544 24.66 -42.52 -4.98
N LEU A 545 24.85 -41.32 -5.52
CA LEU A 545 26.13 -40.89 -6.08
C LEU A 545 26.91 -40.12 -5.02
N SER A 546 28.01 -40.72 -4.61
CA SER A 546 29.04 -40.17 -3.73
C SER A 546 29.72 -38.95 -4.35
N SER A 547 29.99 -37.93 -3.56
CA SER A 547 31.02 -36.91 -3.85
C SER A 547 31.65 -36.39 -2.55
N PRO A 548 32.93 -36.01 -2.57
CA PRO A 548 33.80 -36.10 -1.41
C PRO A 548 33.84 -34.82 -0.57
N LEU A 549 34.07 -35.04 0.72
CA LEU A 549 34.37 -34.05 1.76
C LEU A 549 35.67 -33.29 1.43
N LEU A 550 35.64 -31.97 1.54
CA LEU A 550 36.83 -31.12 1.76
C LEU A 550 36.68 -30.41 3.11
N PRO A 551 37.74 -30.36 3.93
CA PRO A 551 37.68 -29.79 5.28
C PRO A 551 37.86 -28.26 5.23
N ILE A 552 36.98 -27.52 5.91
CA ILE A 552 37.16 -26.09 6.17
C ILE A 552 37.63 -25.94 7.62
N GLU A 553 38.90 -25.57 7.80
CA GLU A 553 39.45 -25.13 9.08
C GLU A 553 38.94 -23.73 9.41
N LEU A 554 38.36 -23.61 10.60
CA LEU A 554 38.02 -22.34 11.25
C LEU A 554 39.30 -21.71 11.81
N VAL A 555 39.72 -20.59 11.22
CA VAL A 555 40.67 -19.67 11.87
C VAL A 555 39.85 -18.63 12.63
N VAL A 556 39.89 -18.75 13.96
CA VAL A 556 39.45 -17.73 14.91
C VAL A 556 40.61 -16.75 15.06
N ASP A 557 40.44 -15.51 14.61
CA ASP A 557 41.30 -14.41 15.06
C ASP A 557 40.47 -13.41 15.86
N ALA A 558 40.79 -13.37 17.14
CA ALA A 558 40.35 -12.37 18.08
C ALA A 558 41.22 -11.11 17.91
N ARG A 559 40.58 -9.96 17.72
CA ARG A 559 41.04 -8.65 18.20
C ARG A 559 39.88 -7.67 18.25
#